data_AF-A0A517PMV4-F1
#
_entry.id   AF-A0A517PMV4-F1
#
_cell.length_a   1.000
_cell.length_b   1.000
_cell.length_c   1.000
_cell.angle_alpha   90.00
_cell.angle_beta   90.00
_cell.angle_gamma   90.00
#
_symmetry.space_group_name_H-M   'P 1'
#
loop_
_entity.id
_entity.type
_entity.pdbx_description
1 polymer ?
#
loop_
_entity_poly.entity_id
_entity_poly.type
_entity_poly.pdbx_seq_one_letter_code
_entity_poly.pdbx_strand_id
1 'polypeptide(L)'
;MESELTSAPDLPETETALPQRSRRRYIISYLIQLAIFLTIYILSIGPLFWQWFASYHSMSSPFFAAFYMPLLLACDLCPPLADGVNWYINLWI
;
A
#
# COMPACT_ATOMS: atom_id res chain seq x y z
N MET A 1 57.91 10.89 -44.82
CA MET A 1 56.67 10.22 -45.28
C MET A 1 55.89 9.88 -44.03
N GLU A 2 55.05 10.82 -43.65
CA GLU A 2 54.06 10.71 -42.59
C GLU A 2 52.94 9.83 -43.12
N SER A 3 52.72 8.65 -42.52
CA SER A 3 51.56 7.82 -42.84
C SER A 3 50.54 7.99 -41.73
N GLU A 4 49.47 8.63 -42.14
CA GLU A 4 48.40 9.21 -41.35
C GLU A 4 47.68 8.19 -40.46
N LEU A 5 47.39 8.67 -39.25
CA LEU A 5 46.29 8.23 -38.41
C LEU A 5 45.00 8.20 -39.23
N THR A 6 44.46 7.01 -39.49
CA THR A 6 43.03 6.87 -39.76
C THR A 6 42.53 5.59 -39.11
N SER A 7 42.57 5.59 -37.77
CA SER A 7 41.79 4.65 -36.97
C SER A 7 40.36 5.17 -36.98
N ALA A 8 39.47 4.42 -37.62
CA ALA A 8 38.05 4.68 -37.68
C ALA A 8 37.46 4.91 -36.27
N PRO A 9 36.44 5.76 -36.12
CA PRO A 9 35.75 5.90 -34.84
C PRO A 9 34.97 4.61 -34.55
N ASP A 10 35.52 3.79 -33.65
CA ASP A 10 34.81 2.71 -32.96
C ASP A 10 33.64 3.33 -32.18
N LEU A 11 32.45 3.20 -32.73
CA LEU A 11 31.20 3.35 -31.98
C LEU A 11 30.65 1.94 -31.73
N PRO A 12 30.83 1.39 -30.53
CA PRO A 12 29.89 0.41 -30.02
C PRO A 12 29.15 1.00 -28.82
N GLU A 13 27.82 0.97 -28.97
CA GLU A 13 26.89 0.62 -27.91
C GLU A 13 26.79 1.62 -26.76
N THR A 14 25.98 2.66 -27.03
CA THR A 14 25.19 3.28 -25.97
C THR A 14 24.34 2.18 -25.32
N GLU A 15 24.85 1.55 -24.26
CA GLU A 15 24.07 0.73 -23.35
C GLU A 15 22.94 1.60 -22.79
N THR A 16 21.76 1.49 -23.40
CA THR A 16 20.53 2.13 -22.95
C THR A 16 20.03 1.45 -21.66
N ALA A 17 20.80 1.52 -20.58
CA ALA A 17 20.39 1.05 -19.27
C ALA A 17 19.63 2.15 -18.52
N LEU A 18 18.42 2.49 -18.97
CA LEU A 18 17.46 3.33 -18.23
C LEU A 18 16.08 2.64 -18.20
N PRO A 19 15.26 2.69 -17.12
CA PRO A 19 15.47 3.26 -15.79
C PRO A 19 14.85 2.37 -14.68
N GLN A 20 15.57 1.36 -14.16
CA GLN A 20 15.08 0.53 -13.04
C GLN A 20 14.76 1.38 -11.79
N ARG A 21 15.46 2.51 -11.62
CA ARG A 21 15.26 3.49 -10.55
C ARG A 21 13.92 4.23 -10.63
N SER A 22 13.33 4.35 -11.84
CA SER A 22 12.05 5.03 -12.04
C SER A 22 10.88 4.18 -11.55
N ARG A 23 10.80 2.89 -11.95
CA ARG A 23 9.76 1.96 -11.46
C ARG A 23 9.78 1.82 -9.94
N ARG A 24 10.95 1.80 -9.31
CA ARG A 24 11.07 1.70 -7.85
C ARG A 24 10.47 2.92 -7.13
N ARG A 25 10.66 4.13 -7.68
CA ARG A 25 10.01 5.36 -7.15
C ARG A 25 8.49 5.29 -7.31
N TYR A 26 7.99 4.81 -8.45
CA TYR A 26 6.55 4.62 -8.64
C TYR A 26 5.96 3.60 -7.65
N ILE A 27 6.63 2.47 -7.43
CA ILE A 27 6.19 1.46 -6.44
C ILE A 27 6.20 2.06 -5.03
N ILE A 28 7.22 2.82 -4.65
CA ILE A 28 7.29 3.47 -3.33
C ILE A 28 6.17 4.50 -3.18
N SER A 29 5.94 5.36 -4.19
CA SER A 29 4.83 6.32 -4.15
C SER A 29 3.47 5.62 -4.06
N TYR A 30 3.29 4.51 -4.75
CA TYR A 30 2.07 3.70 -4.68
C TYR A 30 1.90 3.06 -3.30
N LEU A 31 2.97 2.51 -2.71
CA LEU A 31 2.94 1.95 -1.35
C LEU A 31 2.62 3.01 -0.30
N ILE A 32 3.14 4.23 -0.45
CA ILE A 32 2.81 5.35 0.44
C ILE A 32 1.33 5.71 0.31
N GLN A 33 0.81 5.83 -0.91
CA GLN A 33 -0.63 6.09 -1.12
C GLN A 33 -1.50 4.98 -0.53
N LEU A 34 -1.14 3.72 -0.76
CA LEU A 34 -1.82 2.57 -0.19
C LEU A 34 -1.79 2.61 1.34
N ALA A 35 -0.64 2.91 1.94
CA ALA A 35 -0.50 3.05 3.39
C ALA A 35 -1.37 4.18 3.93
N ILE A 36 -1.44 5.34 3.25
CA ILE A 36 -2.32 6.45 3.65
C ILE A 36 -3.78 6.03 3.55
N PHE A 37 -4.20 5.42 2.45
CA PHE A 37 -5.57 4.91 2.29
C PHE A 37 -5.93 3.88 3.35
N LEU A 38 -5.03 2.94 3.63
CA LEU A 38 -5.20 1.92 4.65
C LEU A 38 -5.28 2.55 6.04
N THR A 39 -4.48 3.58 6.32
CA THR A 39 -4.54 4.33 7.58
C THR A 39 -5.87 5.04 7.74
N ILE A 40 -6.36 5.74 6.70
CA ILE A 40 -7.67 6.40 6.71
C ILE A 40 -8.79 5.38 6.86
N TYR A 41 -8.68 4.23 6.20
CA TYR A 41 -9.63 3.14 6.31
C TYR A 41 -9.67 2.54 7.72
N ILE A 42 -8.53 2.33 8.37
CA ILE A 42 -8.47 1.95 9.79
C ILE A 42 -9.04 3.05 10.67
N LEU A 43 -8.69 4.32 10.46
CA LEU A 43 -9.26 5.43 11.24
C LEU A 43 -10.78 5.54 11.05
N SER A 44 -11.30 5.20 9.88
CA SER A 44 -12.74 5.24 9.64
C SER A 44 -13.50 4.20 10.48
N ILE A 45 -12.88 3.08 10.88
CA ILE A 45 -13.58 2.06 11.67
C ILE A 45 -14.01 2.60 13.04
N GLY A 46 -13.32 3.58 13.62
CA GLY A 46 -13.66 4.13 14.93
C GLY A 46 -15.09 4.69 14.99
N PRO A 47 -15.39 5.80 14.30
CA PRO A 47 -16.74 6.38 14.29
C PRO A 47 -17.78 5.46 13.62
N LEU A 48 -17.38 4.63 12.65
CA LEU A 48 -18.28 3.69 11.97
C LEU A 48 -18.41 2.34 12.69
N PHE A 49 -17.75 2.14 13.83
CA PHE A 49 -17.71 0.86 14.54
C PHE A 49 -19.11 0.43 14.94
N TRP A 50 -19.91 1.35 15.50
CA TRP A 50 -21.29 1.08 15.88
C TRP A 50 -22.16 0.63 14.71
N GLN A 51 -21.96 1.23 13.53
CA GLN A 51 -22.71 0.88 12.33
C GLN A 51 -22.27 -0.47 11.77
N TRP A 52 -20.98 -0.77 11.84
CA TRP A 52 -20.45 -2.11 11.53
C TRP A 52 -20.98 -3.16 12.51
N PHE A 53 -20.89 -2.91 13.82
CA PHE A 53 -21.35 -3.80 14.89
C PHE A 53 -22.85 -4.08 14.77
N ALA A 54 -23.65 -3.04 14.55
CA ALA A 54 -25.07 -3.18 14.25
C ALA A 54 -25.28 -4.02 12.99
N SER A 55 -24.56 -3.77 11.90
CA SER A 55 -24.70 -4.54 10.65
C SER A 55 -24.30 -6.01 10.81
N TYR A 56 -23.26 -6.28 11.59
CA TYR A 56 -22.75 -7.62 11.89
C TYR A 56 -23.73 -8.43 12.74
N HIS A 57 -24.32 -7.81 13.77
CA HIS A 57 -25.24 -8.47 14.69
C HIS A 57 -26.72 -8.47 14.25
N SER A 58 -27.17 -7.45 13.51
CA SER A 58 -28.59 -7.27 13.13
C SER A 58 -28.92 -7.74 11.71
N MET A 59 -27.95 -8.28 10.95
CA MET A 59 -28.17 -8.79 9.58
C MET A 59 -28.79 -7.75 8.62
N SER A 60 -28.66 -6.46 8.94
CA SER A 60 -29.33 -5.37 8.22
C SER A 60 -28.57 -4.90 6.97
N SER A 61 -27.24 -5.07 6.94
CA SER A 61 -26.40 -4.66 5.81
C SER A 61 -25.14 -5.53 5.68
N PRO A 62 -25.12 -6.54 4.79
CA PRO A 62 -23.95 -7.40 4.59
C PRO A 62 -22.75 -6.64 4.01
N PHE A 63 -22.98 -5.48 3.39
CA PHE A 63 -21.94 -4.67 2.76
C PHE A 63 -20.93 -4.12 3.77
N PHE A 64 -21.39 -3.55 4.89
CA PHE A 64 -20.49 -3.02 5.90
C PHE A 64 -19.71 -4.14 6.60
N ALA A 65 -20.37 -5.26 6.89
CA ALA A 65 -19.72 -6.43 7.48
C ALA A 65 -18.60 -6.98 6.57
N ALA A 66 -18.88 -7.15 5.27
CA ALA A 66 -17.91 -7.63 4.29
C ALA A 66 -16.78 -6.62 4.02
N PHE A 67 -17.07 -5.32 4.05
CA PHE A 67 -16.09 -4.27 3.79
C PHE A 67 -14.96 -4.26 4.81
N TYR A 68 -15.25 -4.55 6.09
CA TYR A 68 -14.26 -4.61 7.17
C TYR A 68 -13.75 -6.02 7.50
N MET A 69 -14.26 -7.05 6.82
CA MET A 69 -13.76 -8.43 6.93
C MET A 69 -12.25 -8.60 6.67
N PRO A 70 -11.65 -7.99 5.61
CA PRO A 70 -10.21 -8.10 5.39
C PRO A 70 -9.39 -7.43 6.51
N LEU A 71 -9.93 -6.39 7.16
CA LEU A 71 -9.31 -5.79 8.33
C LEU A 71 -9.30 -6.76 9.51
N LEU A 72 -10.43 -7.44 9.77
CA LEU A 72 -10.51 -8.49 10.78
C LEU A 72 -9.47 -9.59 10.53
N LEU A 73 -9.35 -10.06 9.29
CA LEU A 73 -8.38 -11.08 8.92
C LEU A 73 -6.93 -10.60 9.09
N ALA A 74 -6.66 -9.33 8.77
CA ALA A 74 -5.35 -8.73 8.99
C ALA A 74 -5.01 -8.60 10.48
N CYS A 75 -5.99 -8.26 11.32
CA CYS A 75 -5.85 -8.27 12.78
C CYS A 75 -5.59 -9.68 13.31
N ASP A 76 -6.32 -10.69 12.81
CA ASP A 76 -6.15 -12.09 13.22
C ASP A 76 -4.75 -12.63 12.85
N LEU A 77 -4.20 -12.21 11.72
CA LEU A 77 -2.85 -12.57 11.29
C LEU A 77 -1.74 -11.86 12.08
N CYS A 78 -2.01 -10.69 12.68
CA CYS A 78 -1.04 -9.86 13.38
C CYS A 78 -1.58 -9.41 14.76
N PRO A 79 -1.29 -10.17 15.84
CA PRO A 79 -1.73 -9.84 17.20
C PRO A 79 -1.44 -8.41 17.67
N PRO A 80 -0.24 -7.82 17.47
CA PRO A 80 0.02 -6.45 17.92
C PRO A 80 -0.77 -5.40 17.12
N LEU A 81 -1.14 -5.70 15.86
CA LEU A 81 -1.99 -4.84 15.07
C LEU A 81 -3.44 -4.89 15.59
N ALA A 82 -3.91 -6.09 15.97
CA ALA A 82 -5.21 -6.25 16.59
C ALA A 82 -5.34 -5.45 17.89
N ASP A 83 -4.33 -5.50 18.77
CA ASP A 83 -4.34 -4.74 20.03
C ASP A 83 -4.37 -3.22 19.78
N GLY A 84 -3.61 -2.73 18.80
CA GLY A 84 -3.63 -1.30 18.43
C GLY A 84 -4.97 -0.85 17.87
N VAL A 85 -5.57 -1.65 16.98
CA VAL A 85 -6.91 -1.37 16.43
C VAL A 85 -7.98 -1.45 17.51
N ASN A 86 -7.89 -2.43 18.42
CA ASN A 86 -8.83 -2.58 19.53
C ASN A 86 -8.72 -1.43 20.55
N TRP A 87 -7.50 -0.99 20.86
CA TRP A 87 -7.27 0.23 21.66
C TRP A 87 -7.88 1.46 20.98
N TYR A 88 -7.69 1.59 19.67
CA TYR A 88 -8.27 2.68 18.89
C TYR A 88 -9.80 2.65 18.93
N ILE A 89 -10.42 1.49 18.69
CA ILE A 89 -11.88 1.31 18.74
C ILE A 89 -12.43 1.64 20.13
N ASN A 90 -11.76 1.20 21.20
CA ASN A 90 -12.16 1.51 22.58
C ASN A 90 -12.15 3.02 22.89
N LEU A 91 -11.42 3.84 22.13
CA LEU A 91 -11.44 5.29 22.29
C LEU A 91 -12.74 5.93 21.76
N TRP A 92 -13.50 5.20 20.92
CA TRP A 92 -14.76 5.64 20.31
C TRP A 92 -16.01 4.99 20.94
N ILE A 93 -15.83 4.01 21.82
CA ILE A 93 -16.89 3.32 22.57
C ILE A 93 -17.03 3.92 23.97
#